data_AF-A0A0R3Q4F8-F1
#
_entry.id   AF-A0A0R3Q4F8-F1
#
_cell.length_a   1.000
_cell.length_b   1.000
_cell.length_c   1.000
_cell.angle_alpha   90.00
_cell.angle_beta   90.00
_cell.angle_gamma   90.00
#
_symmetry.space_group_name_H-M   'P 1'
#
loop_
_entity.id
_entity.type
_entity.pdbx_description
1 polymer ?
#
loop_
_entity_poly.entity_id
_entity_poly.type
_entity_poly.pdbx_seq_one_letter_code
_entity_poly.pdbx_strand_id
1 'polypeptide(L)'
;MWLSLFLFVYNVCNGVGAIVVGQCCRKRGVTETCTRMLCNPQNPPNDFDVYNIFERKLNCQPYMNAISQCLADGRDHIHCCMSEAKDRDENACFGMCRGEGIDGIAAWDKYQTCLAINLHPMFRCFEHGYLNIPTSPVSLHIVSKSTDSVVIAWSPPAVNSHLAESYQVICKEADSGFIEKTINTRSYKVTLTNLHADSK
;
A
#
# COMPACT_ATOMS: atom_id res chain seq x y z
N MET A 1 14.88 -18.32 51.50
CA MET A 1 14.24 -17.12 50.93
C MET A 1 14.42 -17.15 49.43
N TRP A 2 13.39 -17.58 48.68
CA TRP A 2 13.41 -17.53 47.22
C TRP A 2 12.88 -16.16 46.80
N LEU A 3 13.69 -15.36 46.11
CA LEU A 3 13.22 -14.15 45.43
C LEU A 3 12.50 -14.58 44.14
N SER A 4 11.18 -14.53 44.16
CA SER A 4 10.38 -14.58 42.94
C SER A 4 10.65 -13.32 42.12
N LEU A 5 11.45 -13.45 41.06
CA LEU A 5 11.50 -12.46 40.00
C LEU A 5 10.18 -12.54 39.21
N PHE A 6 9.29 -11.58 39.44
CA PHE A 6 8.19 -11.32 38.52
C PHE A 6 8.77 -10.65 37.27
N LEU A 7 9.04 -11.46 36.24
CA LEU A 7 9.26 -10.99 34.88
C LEU A 7 7.93 -10.40 34.38
N PHE A 8 7.76 -9.09 34.52
CA PHE A 8 6.71 -8.38 33.79
C PHE A 8 7.09 -8.39 32.31
N VAL A 9 6.57 -9.37 31.57
CA VAL A 9 6.50 -9.30 30.11
C VAL A 9 5.43 -8.25 29.80
N TYR A 10 5.84 -6.99 29.70
CA TYR A 10 4.98 -5.97 29.11
C TYR A 10 4.81 -6.34 27.63
N ASN A 11 3.58 -6.68 27.24
CA ASN A 11 3.18 -6.67 25.84
C ASN A 11 3.18 -5.20 25.40
N VAL A 12 4.31 -4.73 24.88
CA VAL A 12 4.39 -3.42 24.24
C VAL A 12 3.69 -3.54 22.89
N CYS A 13 2.37 -3.30 22.87
CA CYS A 13 1.58 -3.22 21.65
C CYS A 13 1.78 -1.86 20.94
N ASN A 14 3.02 -1.35 20.91
CA ASN A 14 3.36 -0.09 20.26
C ASN A 14 4.41 -0.37 19.17
N GLY A 15 4.01 -0.27 17.91
CA GLY A 15 4.95 0.04 16.82
C GLY A 15 5.28 -1.06 15.82
N VAL A 16 4.54 -2.17 15.73
CA VAL A 16 4.80 -3.18 14.68
C VAL A 16 4.68 -2.54 13.29
N GLY A 17 3.61 -1.76 13.03
CA GLY A 17 3.45 -1.03 11.78
C GLY A 17 4.54 0.02 11.54
N ALA A 18 4.84 0.85 12.56
CA ALA A 18 5.84 1.91 12.43
C ALA A 18 7.27 1.40 12.19
N ILE A 19 7.68 0.33 12.86
CA ILE A 19 8.99 -0.28 12.69
C ILE A 19 9.10 -0.92 11.30
N VAL A 20 8.05 -1.60 10.82
CA VAL A 20 8.03 -2.23 9.50
C VAL A 20 8.12 -1.18 8.38
N VAL A 21 7.31 -0.12 8.44
CA VAL A 21 7.33 0.96 7.43
C VAL A 21 8.68 1.67 7.40
N GLY A 22 9.23 2.03 8.57
CA GLY A 22 10.54 2.67 8.66
C GLY A 22 11.67 1.81 8.08
N GLN A 23 11.67 0.50 8.34
CA GLN A 23 12.63 -0.43 7.75
C GLN A 23 12.45 -0.58 6.24
N CYS A 24 11.22 -0.62 5.74
CA CYS A 24 10.92 -0.65 4.31
C CYS A 24 11.51 0.58 3.60
N CYS A 25 11.30 1.78 4.15
CA CYS A 25 11.84 3.01 3.58
C CYS A 25 13.37 3.00 3.52
N ARG A 26 14.04 2.63 4.62
CA ARG A 26 15.51 2.54 4.65
C ARG A 26 16.06 1.56 3.61
N LYS A 27 15.43 0.38 3.47
CA LYS A 27 15.83 -0.63 2.47
C LYS A 27 15.67 -0.14 1.03
N ARG A 28 14.76 0.81 0.79
CA ARG A 28 14.51 1.44 -0.51
C ARG A 28 15.30 2.73 -0.73
N GLY A 29 16.28 3.02 0.13
CA GLY A 29 17.19 4.16 -0.04
C GLY A 29 16.59 5.51 0.36
N VAL A 30 15.46 5.54 1.06
CA VAL A 30 14.92 6.79 1.62
C VAL A 30 15.89 7.33 2.67
N THR A 31 16.23 8.63 2.60
CA THR A 31 17.15 9.24 3.56
C THR A 31 16.64 9.14 4.98
N GLU A 32 17.55 9.21 5.96
CA GLU A 32 17.18 9.20 7.38
C GLU A 32 16.16 10.30 7.72
N THR A 33 16.40 11.50 7.19
CA THR A 33 15.53 12.64 7.44
C THR A 33 14.12 12.42 6.91
N CYS A 34 13.99 11.95 5.66
CA CYS A 34 12.68 11.66 5.07
C CYS A 34 12.00 10.45 5.71
N THR A 35 12.78 9.44 6.12
CA THR A 35 12.27 8.28 6.85
C THR A 35 11.62 8.71 8.17
N ARG A 36 12.31 9.56 8.95
CA ARG A 36 11.77 10.06 10.22
C ARG A 36 10.50 10.88 10.05
N MET A 37 10.39 11.62 8.95
CA MET A 37 9.25 12.52 8.70
C MET A 37 8.03 11.80 8.12
N LEU A 38 8.23 10.89 7.18
CA LEU A 38 7.13 10.35 6.37
C LEU A 38 6.92 8.84 6.52
N CYS A 39 7.86 8.09 7.09
CA CYS A 39 7.78 6.63 7.20
C CYS A 39 7.38 6.15 8.60
N ASN A 40 6.74 7.02 9.39
CA ASN A 40 6.15 6.65 10.66
C ASN A 40 4.63 6.90 10.61
N PRO A 41 3.79 5.88 10.33
CA PRO A 41 2.34 6.02 10.28
C PRO A 41 1.73 6.55 11.60
N GLN A 42 2.39 6.34 12.74
CA GLN A 42 1.93 6.80 14.06
C GLN A 42 2.29 8.26 14.36
N ASN A 43 3.19 8.85 13.56
CA ASN A 43 3.68 10.20 13.77
C ASN A 43 3.79 10.92 12.42
N PRO A 44 2.65 11.17 11.75
CA PRO A 44 2.62 12.02 10.55
C PRO A 44 3.17 13.42 10.86
N PRO A 45 3.74 14.10 9.86
CA PRO A 45 4.00 15.53 9.94
C PRO A 45 2.73 16.31 10.29
N ASN A 46 2.89 17.38 11.06
CA ASN A 46 1.81 18.34 11.25
C ASN A 46 1.64 19.23 10.00
N ASP A 47 0.53 19.96 9.95
CA ASP A 47 0.15 20.81 8.81
C ASP A 47 1.24 21.83 8.40
N PHE A 48 2.06 22.32 9.35
CA PHE A 48 3.16 23.25 9.06
C PHE A 48 4.40 22.54 8.50
N ASP A 49 4.72 21.35 9.01
CA ASP A 49 5.90 20.59 8.60
C ASP A 49 5.78 20.06 7.17
N VAL A 50 4.57 19.84 6.65
CA VAL A 50 4.34 19.36 5.27
C VAL A 50 5.01 20.27 4.24
N TYR A 51 5.00 21.59 4.45
CA TYR A 51 5.65 22.54 3.54
C TYR A 51 7.18 22.42 3.57
N ASN A 52 7.75 22.17 4.74
CA ASN A 52 9.20 22.06 4.93
C ASN A 52 9.78 20.79 4.27
N ILE A 53 9.03 19.69 4.28
CA ILE A 53 9.46 18.35 3.79
C ILE A 53 9.98 18.37 2.36
N PHE A 54 9.45 19.26 1.52
CA PHE A 54 9.78 19.35 0.11
C PHE A 54 10.73 20.52 -0.23
N GLU A 55 11.14 21.30 0.78
CA GLU A 55 12.16 22.33 0.58
C GLU A 55 13.53 21.72 0.26
N ARG A 56 14.39 22.51 -0.38
CA ARG A 56 15.73 22.08 -0.84
C ARG A 56 16.58 21.38 0.23
N LYS A 57 16.41 21.75 1.50
CA LYS A 57 17.18 21.18 2.63
C LYS A 57 16.80 19.73 2.93
N LEU A 58 15.52 19.39 2.76
CA LEU A 58 14.98 18.07 3.10
C LEU A 58 14.76 17.22 1.85
N ASN A 59 14.13 17.81 0.82
CA ASN A 59 13.92 17.27 -0.51
C ASN A 59 13.44 15.81 -0.51
N CYS A 60 12.29 15.54 0.10
CA CYS A 60 11.74 14.18 0.17
C CYS A 60 10.98 13.75 -1.10
N GLN A 61 10.74 14.66 -2.04
CA GLN A 61 10.01 14.41 -3.28
C GLN A 61 10.52 13.17 -4.06
N PRO A 62 11.84 12.96 -4.27
CA PRO A 62 12.33 11.80 -5.04
C PRO A 62 12.01 10.45 -4.40
N TYR A 63 11.68 10.44 -3.10
CA TYR A 63 11.41 9.22 -2.33
C TYR A 63 9.92 8.89 -2.23
N MET A 64 9.02 9.75 -2.72
CA MET A 64 7.59 9.58 -2.52
C MET A 64 7.06 8.25 -3.05
N ASN A 65 7.60 7.74 -4.17
CA ASN A 65 7.24 6.40 -4.66
C ASN A 65 7.59 5.30 -3.65
N ALA A 66 8.79 5.32 -3.09
CA ALA A 66 9.20 4.34 -2.08
C ALA A 66 8.38 4.50 -0.78
N ILE A 67 8.15 5.74 -0.35
CA ILE A 67 7.39 6.07 0.87
C ILE A 67 5.95 5.59 0.73
N SER A 68 5.27 5.90 -0.37
CA SER A 68 3.91 5.44 -0.64
C SER A 68 3.80 3.92 -0.60
N GLN A 69 4.72 3.22 -1.30
CA GLN A 69 4.71 1.75 -1.33
C GLN A 69 4.91 1.15 0.06
N CYS A 70 5.77 1.75 0.89
CA CYS A 70 5.99 1.29 2.26
C CYS A 70 4.81 1.60 3.18
N LEU A 71 4.18 2.77 3.08
CA LEU A 71 3.00 3.12 3.88
C LEU A 71 1.78 2.27 3.51
N ALA A 72 1.57 2.03 2.22
CA ALA A 72 0.46 1.20 1.77
C ALA A 72 0.63 -0.28 2.15
N ASP A 73 1.88 -0.77 2.27
CA ASP A 73 2.21 -2.14 2.66
C ASP A 73 1.50 -3.20 1.77
N GLY A 74 1.36 -2.90 0.47
CA GLY A 74 0.70 -3.76 -0.49
C GLY A 74 -0.82 -3.90 -0.30
N ARG A 75 -1.46 -2.90 0.31
CA ARG A 75 -2.91 -2.82 0.58
C ARG A 75 -3.51 -1.62 -0.14
N ASP A 76 -4.81 -1.70 -0.40
CA ASP A 76 -5.59 -0.58 -0.93
C ASP A 76 -6.39 0.10 0.19
N HIS A 77 -5.97 1.30 0.56
CA HIS A 77 -6.61 2.13 1.59
C HIS A 77 -7.55 3.19 1.00
N ILE A 78 -7.80 3.20 -0.32
CA ILE A 78 -8.46 4.31 -1.01
C ILE A 78 -9.84 4.63 -0.44
N HIS A 79 -10.62 3.60 -0.10
CA HIS A 79 -11.96 3.79 0.44
C HIS A 79 -11.93 4.55 1.76
N CYS A 80 -11.01 4.20 2.67
CA CYS A 80 -10.82 4.93 3.92
C CYS A 80 -10.33 6.36 3.64
N CYS A 81 -9.28 6.52 2.83
CA CYS A 81 -8.72 7.83 2.54
C CYS A 81 -9.74 8.80 1.96
N MET A 82 -10.60 8.34 1.04
CA MET A 82 -11.67 9.16 0.46
C MET A 82 -12.80 9.45 1.44
N SER A 83 -13.09 8.54 2.38
CA SER A 83 -14.15 8.72 3.37
C SER A 83 -13.74 9.66 4.49
N GLU A 84 -12.48 9.58 4.92
CA GLU A 84 -11.92 10.33 6.06
C GLU A 84 -11.28 11.66 5.67
N ALA A 85 -11.21 11.97 4.37
CA ALA A 85 -10.61 13.20 3.87
C ALA A 85 -11.25 14.44 4.50
N LYS A 86 -10.41 15.44 4.84
CA LYS A 86 -10.89 16.76 5.24
C LYS A 86 -11.53 17.47 4.05
N ASP A 87 -10.93 17.31 2.87
CA ASP A 87 -11.48 17.77 1.59
C ASP A 87 -11.28 16.68 0.54
N ARG A 88 -12.38 16.16 0.00
CA ARG A 88 -12.38 15.05 -0.97
C ARG A 88 -12.04 15.51 -2.39
N ASP A 89 -12.23 16.79 -2.69
CA ASP A 89 -11.96 17.35 -4.01
C ASP A 89 -10.44 17.56 -4.20
N GLU A 90 -9.73 17.81 -3.10
CA GLU A 90 -8.26 17.84 -3.03
C GLU A 90 -7.66 16.42 -2.92
N ASN A 91 -7.68 15.68 -4.03
CA ASN A 91 -7.35 14.24 -4.06
C ASN A 91 -6.04 13.87 -4.77
N ALA A 92 -5.24 14.86 -5.19
CA ALA A 92 -4.03 14.63 -5.99
C ALA A 92 -3.01 13.66 -5.33
N CYS A 93 -3.02 13.56 -4.01
CA CYS A 93 -2.15 12.71 -3.21
C CYS A 93 -2.74 11.35 -2.82
N PHE A 94 -4.00 11.05 -3.18
CA PHE A 94 -4.65 9.79 -2.79
C PHE A 94 -4.07 8.54 -3.45
N GLY A 95 -3.24 8.69 -4.49
CA GLY A 95 -2.42 7.59 -5.01
C GLY A 95 -1.58 6.92 -3.91
N MET A 96 -1.13 7.69 -2.91
CA MET A 96 -0.39 7.15 -1.76
C MET A 96 -1.16 6.06 -1.02
N CYS A 97 -2.48 6.14 -1.01
CA CYS A 97 -3.35 5.16 -0.35
C CYS A 97 -3.35 3.78 -1.03
N ARG A 98 -2.88 3.69 -2.27
CA ARG A 98 -2.64 2.44 -3.00
C ARG A 98 -1.16 2.10 -3.16
N GLY A 99 -0.28 2.91 -2.59
CA GLY A 99 1.17 2.81 -2.82
C GLY A 99 1.62 3.38 -4.16
N GLU A 100 0.74 4.10 -4.86
CA GLU A 100 1.09 4.90 -6.04
C GLU A 100 1.77 6.18 -5.53
N GLY A 101 2.99 6.45 -5.98
CA GLY A 101 3.75 7.60 -5.50
C GLY A 101 3.35 8.89 -6.17
N ILE A 102 4.28 9.44 -6.94
CA ILE A 102 4.12 10.68 -7.72
C ILE A 102 4.13 10.41 -9.23
N ASP A 103 4.14 9.15 -9.63
CA ASP A 103 4.09 8.74 -11.03
C ASP A 103 2.74 9.16 -11.65
N GLY A 104 2.79 9.86 -12.78
CA GLY A 104 1.58 10.31 -13.48
C GLY A 104 0.90 11.56 -12.89
N ILE A 105 1.51 12.21 -11.89
CA ILE A 105 0.98 13.47 -11.35
C ILE A 105 1.26 14.62 -12.33
N ALA A 106 0.19 15.28 -12.77
CA ALA A 106 0.27 16.39 -13.70
C ALA A 106 0.74 17.72 -13.05
N ALA A 107 0.48 17.91 -11.76
CA ALA A 107 0.73 19.17 -11.04
C ALA A 107 1.22 18.91 -9.60
N TRP A 108 2.49 19.23 -9.33
CA TRP A 108 3.15 18.98 -8.05
C TRP A 108 2.59 19.84 -6.90
N ASP A 109 2.23 21.09 -7.19
CA ASP A 109 1.60 22.01 -6.25
C ASP A 109 0.27 21.46 -5.71
N LYS A 110 -0.56 20.85 -6.57
CA LYS A 110 -1.80 20.17 -6.14
C LYS A 110 -1.53 18.98 -5.22
N TYR A 111 -0.45 18.24 -5.48
CA TYR A 111 -0.04 17.16 -4.59
C TYR A 111 0.34 17.68 -3.21
N GLN A 112 1.12 18.77 -3.14
CA GLN A 112 1.49 19.42 -1.88
C GLN A 112 0.27 19.95 -1.12
N THR A 113 -0.67 20.61 -1.81
CA THR A 113 -1.94 21.08 -1.23
C THR A 113 -2.75 19.91 -0.67
N CYS A 114 -2.90 18.82 -1.43
CA CYS A 114 -3.58 17.62 -0.95
C CYS A 114 -2.92 17.06 0.31
N LEU A 115 -1.58 16.98 0.37
CA LEU A 115 -0.89 16.51 1.58
C LEU A 115 -1.17 17.44 2.76
N ALA A 116 -1.06 18.76 2.58
CA ALA A 116 -1.31 19.72 3.65
C ALA A 116 -2.73 19.58 4.25
N ILE A 117 -3.71 19.20 3.43
CA ILE A 117 -5.10 19.07 3.85
C ILE A 117 -5.39 17.67 4.42
N ASN A 118 -4.97 16.62 3.72
CA ASN A 118 -5.45 15.24 3.92
C ASN A 118 -4.43 14.27 4.52
N LEU A 119 -3.18 14.66 4.77
CA LEU A 119 -2.14 13.73 5.24
C LEU A 119 -2.49 13.03 6.56
N HIS A 120 -3.01 13.77 7.53
CA HIS A 120 -3.34 13.21 8.85
C HIS A 120 -4.46 12.15 8.81
N PRO A 121 -5.63 12.38 8.17
CA PRO A 121 -6.61 11.31 7.99
C PRO A 121 -6.09 10.13 7.15
N MET A 122 -5.27 10.37 6.13
CA MET A 122 -4.64 9.29 5.35
C MET A 122 -3.74 8.40 6.24
N PHE A 123 -2.97 9.00 7.15
CA PHE A 123 -2.11 8.23 8.06
C PHE A 123 -2.91 7.35 9.02
N ARG A 124 -4.02 7.87 9.56
CA ARG A 124 -4.94 7.03 10.35
C ARG A 124 -5.50 5.87 9.55
N CYS A 125 -5.81 6.08 8.26
CA CYS A 125 -6.24 5.00 7.38
C CYS A 125 -5.16 3.93 7.20
N PHE A 126 -3.89 4.30 7.06
CA PHE A 126 -2.80 3.32 7.01
C PHE A 126 -2.75 2.48 8.30
N GLU A 127 -2.79 3.13 9.45
CA GLU A 127 -2.78 2.46 10.75
C GLU A 127 -3.94 1.47 10.92
N HIS A 128 -5.17 1.92 10.64
CA HIS A 128 -6.35 1.06 10.68
C HIS A 128 -6.26 -0.07 9.66
N GLY A 129 -5.72 0.21 8.48
CA GLY A 129 -5.61 -0.77 7.39
C GLY A 129 -4.65 -1.91 7.70
N TYR A 130 -3.58 -1.66 8.47
CA TYR A 130 -2.67 -2.72 8.91
C TYR A 130 -3.37 -3.78 9.77
N LEU A 131 -4.43 -3.39 10.49
CA LEU A 131 -5.20 -4.28 11.35
C LEU A 131 -6.39 -4.92 10.63
N ASN A 132 -6.98 -4.24 9.64
CA ASN A 132 -8.33 -4.58 9.14
C ASN A 132 -8.42 -4.87 7.64
N ILE A 133 -7.35 -4.69 6.88
CA ILE A 133 -7.32 -5.03 5.46
C ILE A 133 -6.47 -6.32 5.33
N PRO A 134 -6.69 -7.22 4.37
CA PRO A 134 -5.71 -8.25 3.99
C PRO A 134 -4.57 -7.65 3.15
N THR A 135 -3.36 -8.21 3.23
CA THR A 135 -2.33 -7.86 2.23
C THR A 135 -2.70 -8.44 0.86
N SER A 136 -1.97 -8.05 -0.18
CA SER A 136 -2.07 -8.73 -1.48
C SER A 136 -1.84 -10.26 -1.35
N PRO A 137 -2.49 -11.08 -2.20
CA PRO A 137 -2.18 -12.50 -2.30
C PRO A 137 -0.72 -12.71 -2.69
N VAL A 138 -0.13 -13.84 -2.28
CA VAL A 138 1.30 -14.12 -2.54
C VAL A 138 1.47 -15.30 -3.49
N SER A 139 2.66 -15.42 -4.07
CA SER A 139 3.03 -16.58 -4.91
C SER A 139 2.07 -16.85 -6.08
N LEU A 140 1.62 -15.78 -6.76
CA LEU A 140 0.87 -15.93 -8.01
C LEU A 140 1.75 -16.60 -9.07
N HIS A 141 1.28 -17.71 -9.63
CA HIS A 141 2.03 -18.48 -10.62
C HIS A 141 1.10 -19.20 -11.61
N ILE A 142 1.65 -19.56 -12.76
CA ILE A 142 0.99 -20.40 -13.76
C ILE A 142 1.16 -21.87 -13.34
N VAL A 143 0.04 -22.59 -13.23
CA VAL A 143 0.01 -24.03 -12.95
C VAL A 143 0.12 -24.84 -14.25
N SER A 144 -0.59 -24.42 -15.29
CA SER A 144 -0.59 -25.08 -16.60
C SER A 144 -1.06 -24.14 -17.70
N LYS A 145 -0.60 -24.37 -18.93
CA LYS A 145 -0.98 -23.60 -20.13
C LYS A 145 -1.42 -24.56 -21.24
N SER A 146 -2.47 -24.19 -21.97
CA SER A 146 -2.87 -24.79 -23.26
C SER A 146 -2.78 -23.74 -24.37
N THR A 147 -3.25 -24.10 -25.57
CA THR A 147 -3.31 -23.19 -26.73
C THR A 147 -4.19 -21.96 -26.48
N ASP A 148 -5.26 -22.11 -25.70
CA ASP A 148 -6.33 -21.12 -25.51
C ASP A 148 -6.71 -20.91 -24.03
N SER A 149 -5.96 -21.50 -23.10
CA SER A 149 -6.25 -21.39 -21.67
C SER A 149 -4.99 -21.36 -20.82
N VAL A 150 -5.08 -20.70 -19.67
CA VAL A 150 -4.07 -20.76 -18.61
C VAL A 150 -4.75 -20.99 -17.28
N VAL A 151 -4.14 -21.84 -16.47
CA VAL A 151 -4.53 -22.05 -15.09
C VAL A 151 -3.54 -21.29 -14.22
N ILE A 152 -4.05 -20.39 -13.39
CA ILE A 152 -3.25 -19.64 -12.43
C ILE A 152 -3.66 -20.01 -11.01
N ALA A 153 -2.71 -19.96 -10.10
CA ALA A 153 -2.94 -20.16 -8.67
C ALA A 153 -2.10 -19.18 -7.85
N TRP A 154 -2.56 -18.91 -6.64
CA TRP A 154 -1.88 -18.08 -5.67
C TRP A 154 -2.04 -18.66 -4.27
N SER A 155 -1.34 -18.09 -3.30
CA SER A 155 -1.52 -18.35 -1.88
C SER A 155 -2.31 -17.20 -1.22
N PRO A 156 -3.00 -17.46 -0.11
CA PRO A 156 -3.68 -16.41 0.64
C PRO A 156 -2.74 -15.27 1.05
N PRO A 157 -3.28 -14.09 1.42
CA PRO A 157 -2.50 -13.00 2.00
C PRO A 157 -1.61 -13.47 3.16
N ALA A 158 -0.39 -12.95 3.26
CA ALA A 158 0.49 -13.28 4.39
C ALA A 158 -0.02 -12.69 5.71
N VAL A 159 -0.70 -11.54 5.65
CA VAL A 159 -1.26 -10.84 6.82
C VAL A 159 -2.76 -10.66 6.64
N ASN A 160 -3.51 -10.91 7.72
CA ASN A 160 -4.97 -10.83 7.78
C ASN A 160 -5.69 -11.65 6.71
N SER A 161 -5.18 -12.84 6.35
CA SER A 161 -5.79 -13.74 5.36
C SER A 161 -7.24 -14.10 5.65
N HIS A 162 -7.61 -14.18 6.93
CA HIS A 162 -8.98 -14.46 7.38
C HIS A 162 -9.99 -13.35 7.03
N LEU A 163 -9.52 -12.14 6.70
CA LEU A 163 -10.35 -11.02 6.25
C LEU A 163 -10.58 -11.02 4.73
N ALA A 164 -9.88 -11.87 3.98
CA ALA A 164 -10.05 -11.97 2.53
C ALA A 164 -11.28 -12.84 2.19
N GLU A 165 -12.41 -12.19 1.88
CA GLU A 165 -13.66 -12.90 1.56
C GLU A 165 -13.73 -13.45 0.12
N SER A 166 -13.06 -12.77 -0.82
CA SER A 166 -13.02 -13.14 -2.24
C SER A 166 -11.82 -12.53 -2.95
N TYR A 167 -11.50 -13.07 -4.13
CA TYR A 167 -10.46 -12.59 -5.03
C TYR A 167 -11.10 -12.17 -6.34
N GLN A 168 -10.60 -11.07 -6.90
CA GLN A 168 -10.91 -10.62 -8.25
C GLN A 168 -9.67 -10.79 -9.13
N VAL A 169 -9.79 -11.64 -10.14
CA VAL A 169 -8.77 -11.85 -11.17
C VAL A 169 -9.15 -11.02 -12.38
N ILE A 170 -8.27 -10.10 -12.78
CA ILE A 170 -8.44 -9.25 -13.96
C ILE A 170 -7.38 -9.63 -14.99
N CYS A 171 -7.82 -10.13 -16.15
CA CYS A 171 -6.98 -10.38 -17.32
C CYS A 171 -7.07 -9.17 -18.24
N LYS A 172 -5.92 -8.58 -18.58
CA LYS A 172 -5.81 -7.44 -19.48
C LYS A 172 -4.88 -7.76 -20.62
N GLU A 173 -5.21 -7.26 -21.81
CA GLU A 173 -4.27 -7.22 -22.93
C GLU A 173 -3.07 -6.34 -22.59
N ALA A 174 -1.86 -6.79 -22.94
CA ALA A 174 -0.62 -6.13 -22.56
C ALA A 174 -0.48 -4.74 -23.20
N ASP A 175 -0.83 -4.60 -24.47
CA ASP A 175 -0.64 -3.37 -25.25
C ASP A 175 -1.73 -2.33 -24.97
N SER A 176 -2.99 -2.74 -25.04
CA SER A 176 -4.13 -1.83 -24.93
C SER A 176 -4.55 -1.59 -23.48
N GLY A 177 -4.15 -2.47 -22.56
CA GLY A 177 -4.69 -2.51 -21.19
C GLY A 177 -6.17 -2.87 -21.13
N PHE A 178 -6.78 -3.25 -22.27
CA PHE A 178 -8.19 -3.61 -22.35
C PHE A 178 -8.47 -4.82 -21.45
N ILE A 179 -9.51 -4.71 -20.61
CA ILE A 179 -9.92 -5.81 -19.73
C ILE A 179 -10.64 -6.85 -20.56
N GLU A 180 -9.97 -7.97 -20.81
CA GLU A 180 -10.56 -9.09 -21.50
C GLU A 180 -11.54 -9.85 -20.61
N LYS A 181 -11.13 -10.08 -19.34
CA LYS A 181 -11.88 -10.93 -18.40
C LYS A 181 -11.73 -10.45 -16.97
N THR A 182 -12.83 -10.50 -16.24
CA THR A 182 -12.86 -10.32 -14.78
C THR A 182 -13.56 -11.51 -14.16
N ILE A 183 -12.88 -12.20 -13.23
CA ILE A 183 -13.42 -13.38 -12.54
C ILE A 183 -13.35 -13.12 -11.04
N ASN A 184 -14.51 -13.20 -10.38
CA ASN A 184 -14.59 -13.19 -8.92
C ASN A 184 -14.65 -14.64 -8.42
N THR A 185 -13.82 -14.98 -7.44
CA THR A 185 -13.73 -16.33 -6.90
C THR A 185 -13.40 -16.33 -5.41
N ARG A 186 -13.77 -17.39 -4.70
CA ARG A 186 -13.28 -17.68 -3.34
C ARG A 186 -12.15 -18.72 -3.34
N SER A 187 -11.88 -19.33 -4.50
CA SER A 187 -10.80 -20.29 -4.70
C SER A 187 -9.45 -19.58 -4.84
N TYR A 188 -8.36 -20.29 -4.56
CA TYR A 188 -6.99 -19.83 -4.79
C TYR A 188 -6.45 -20.19 -6.19
N LYS A 189 -7.34 -20.61 -7.09
CA LYS A 189 -7.02 -21.04 -8.45
C LYS A 189 -8.17 -20.71 -9.39
N VAL A 190 -7.82 -20.24 -10.59
CA VAL A 190 -8.75 -19.91 -11.68
C VAL A 190 -8.21 -20.43 -13.00
N THR A 191 -9.11 -20.90 -13.86
CA THR A 191 -8.82 -21.20 -15.27
C THR A 191 -9.32 -20.04 -16.12
N LEU A 192 -8.41 -19.38 -16.83
CA LEU A 192 -8.72 -18.41 -17.87
C LEU A 192 -8.79 -19.17 -19.19
N THR A 193 -9.92 -19.14 -19.88
CA THR A 193 -10.16 -19.84 -21.17
C THR A 193 -10.40 -18.83 -22.28
N ASN A 194 -10.45 -19.26 -23.54
CA ASN A 194 -10.64 -18.41 -24.72
C ASN A 194 -9.61 -17.26 -24.78
N LEU A 195 -8.35 -17.58 -24.49
CA LEU A 195 -7.23 -16.67 -24.66
C LEU A 195 -6.75 -16.77 -26.11
N HIS A 196 -6.42 -15.63 -26.72
CA HIS A 196 -5.87 -15.61 -28.07
C HIS A 196 -4.38 -15.95 -28.03
N ALA A 197 -3.94 -16.84 -28.92
CA ALA A 197 -2.57 -17.36 -28.93
C ALA A 197 -1.50 -16.31 -29.34
N ASP A 198 -1.93 -15.12 -29.80
CA ASP A 198 -1.09 -14.15 -30.50
C ASP A 198 -1.28 -12.68 -30.01
N SER A 199 -1.57 -12.46 -28.73
CA SER A 199 -1.33 -11.13 -28.14
C SER A 199 0.19 -10.90 -28.18
N LYS A 200 0.66 -10.18 -29.20
CA LYS A 200 2.09 -9.88 -29.43
C LYS A 200 2.69 -9.03 -28.32
#